data_AF-A0A821LJ35-F1
#
_entry.id   AF-A0A821LJ35-F1
#
_cell.length_a   1.000
_cell.length_b   1.000
_cell.length_c   1.000
_cell.angle_alpha   90.00
_cell.angle_beta   90.00
_cell.angle_gamma   90.00
#
_symmetry.space_group_name_H-M   'P 1'
#
loop_
_entity.id
_entity.type
_entity.pdbx_description
1 polymer ?
#
loop_
_entity_poly.entity_id
_entity_poly.type
_entity_poly.pdbx_seq_one_letter_code
_entity_poly.pdbx_strand_id
1 'polypeptide(L)'
;GIDMEVSKAFQKILAKQGLKFKLDTKVIGAQKSGGNISVSVEGAKGGNNETLDCDTVLVCIGRRPFTKDLGLEGVGVKLDQRGRIEVDKNFQTSCKGVYAIGDCIQGPMLAHKAEDEGIICVEGIATGHEPHIDYNCVPSVIYTFPEVSWIGKSEEQLKQEGVKFKVGKFPMAANSRAKTINEPEGFVKVLADAKTDRILGVHIINSVCFINFLHC
;
A
#
# COMPACT_ATOMS: atom_id res chain seq x y z
N GLY A 1 -5.87 -1.11 3.87
CA GLY A 1 -5.79 -0.84 2.43
C GLY A 1 -6.05 0.64 2.21
N ILE A 2 -6.09 1.08 0.96
CA ILE A 2 -6.47 2.47 0.63
C ILE A 2 -7.91 2.78 1.07
N ASP A 3 -8.20 4.05 1.36
CA ASP A 3 -9.56 4.53 1.63
C ASP A 3 -10.53 4.22 0.47
N MET A 4 -11.75 3.78 0.79
CA MET A 4 -12.67 3.26 -0.22
C MET A 4 -13.21 4.35 -1.17
N GLU A 5 -13.34 5.58 -0.70
CA GLU A 5 -13.74 6.70 -1.55
C GLU A 5 -12.65 7.02 -2.57
N VAL A 6 -11.40 7.01 -2.11
CA VAL A 6 -10.21 7.21 -2.94
C VAL A 6 -10.10 6.09 -3.98
N SER A 7 -10.25 4.83 -3.57
CA SER A 7 -10.26 3.67 -4.47
C SER A 7 -11.29 3.80 -5.60
N LYS A 8 -12.53 4.15 -5.25
CA LYS A 8 -13.63 4.32 -6.23
C LYS A 8 -13.39 5.49 -7.18
N ALA A 9 -12.90 6.62 -6.67
CA ALA A 9 -12.59 7.78 -7.50
C ALA A 9 -11.43 7.47 -8.47
N PHE A 10 -10.39 6.83 -7.97
CA PHE A 10 -9.23 6.43 -8.75
C PHE A 10 -9.60 5.44 -9.85
N GLN A 11 -10.39 4.40 -9.54
CA GLN A 11 -10.89 3.46 -10.55
C GLN A 11 -11.66 4.17 -11.67
N LYS A 12 -12.51 5.16 -11.34
CA LYS A 12 -13.25 5.94 -12.34
C LYS A 12 -12.31 6.75 -13.24
N ILE A 13 -11.26 7.35 -12.67
CA ILE A 13 -10.27 8.11 -13.44
C ILE A 13 -9.52 7.20 -14.40
N LEU A 14 -9.00 6.07 -13.93
CA LEU A 14 -8.33 5.09 -14.79
C LEU A 14 -9.25 4.51 -15.87
N ALA A 15 -10.53 4.31 -15.57
CA ALA A 15 -11.50 3.85 -16.55
C ALA A 15 -11.72 4.88 -17.69
N LYS A 16 -11.73 6.18 -17.37
CA LYS A 16 -11.77 7.24 -18.40
C LYS A 16 -10.53 7.25 -19.28
N GLN A 17 -9.39 6.80 -18.76
CA GLN A 17 -8.13 6.67 -19.50
C GLN A 17 -8.08 5.40 -20.38
N GLY A 18 -9.13 4.57 -20.35
CA GLY A 18 -9.26 3.40 -21.21
C GLY A 18 -9.00 2.06 -20.51
N LEU A 19 -8.66 2.04 -19.22
CA LEU A 19 -8.49 0.79 -18.48
C LEU A 19 -9.85 0.12 -18.25
N LYS A 20 -9.91 -1.19 -18.53
CA LYS A 20 -11.07 -2.03 -18.24
C LYS A 20 -10.83 -2.80 -16.96
N PHE A 21 -11.80 -2.79 -16.06
CA PHE A 21 -11.72 -3.47 -14.77
C PHE A 21 -12.73 -4.61 -14.71
N LYS A 22 -12.23 -5.82 -14.40
CA LYS A 22 -13.05 -6.99 -14.10
C LYS A 22 -12.82 -7.36 -12.63
N LEU A 23 -13.57 -6.71 -11.73
CA LEU A 23 -13.53 -6.97 -10.30
C LEU A 23 -14.34 -8.23 -9.96
N ASP A 24 -14.24 -8.70 -8.71
CA ASP A 24 -14.96 -9.90 -8.23
C ASP A 24 -14.80 -11.11 -9.18
N THR A 25 -13.61 -11.24 -9.76
CA THR A 25 -13.28 -12.25 -10.78
C THR A 25 -12.04 -13.01 -10.34
N LYS A 26 -12.12 -14.35 -10.39
CA LYS A 26 -11.03 -15.26 -10.07
C LYS A 26 -10.39 -15.75 -11.36
N VAL A 27 -9.07 -15.68 -11.44
CA VAL A 27 -8.29 -16.27 -12.53
C VAL A 27 -8.09 -17.75 -12.23
N ILE A 28 -8.55 -18.62 -13.13
CA ILE A 28 -8.42 -20.08 -13.01
C ILE A 28 -7.06 -20.53 -13.57
N GLY A 29 -6.65 -19.96 -14.70
CA GLY A 29 -5.39 -20.28 -15.35
C GLY A 29 -5.17 -19.48 -16.62
N ALA A 30 -3.97 -19.55 -17.16
CA ALA A 30 -3.60 -18.95 -18.43
C ALA A 30 -2.86 -19.98 -19.28
N GLN A 31 -3.23 -20.10 -20.56
CA GLN A 31 -2.60 -21.01 -21.51
C GLN A 31 -2.08 -20.20 -22.70
N LYS A 32 -0.81 -20.41 -23.05
CA LYS A 32 -0.19 -19.79 -24.22
C LYS A 32 -0.27 -20.74 -25.41
N SER A 33 -0.78 -20.26 -26.54
CA SER A 33 -0.79 -20.99 -27.81
C SER A 33 -0.30 -20.08 -28.92
N GLY A 34 0.89 -20.37 -29.45
CA GLY A 34 1.57 -19.48 -30.38
C GLY A 34 1.84 -18.10 -29.78
N GLY A 35 1.33 -17.05 -30.43
CA GLY A 35 1.45 -15.65 -30.00
C GLY A 35 0.33 -15.16 -29.06
N ASN A 36 -0.74 -15.95 -28.86
CA ASN A 36 -1.88 -15.56 -28.04
C ASN A 36 -1.86 -16.27 -26.67
N ILE A 37 -2.38 -15.60 -25.65
CA ILE A 37 -2.58 -16.12 -24.30
C ILE A 37 -4.06 -16.06 -23.97
N SER A 38 -4.65 -17.23 -23.71
CA SER A 38 -6.03 -17.37 -23.28
C SER A 38 -6.08 -17.51 -21.75
N VAL A 39 -6.66 -16.52 -21.08
CA VAL A 39 -6.82 -16.48 -19.63
C VAL A 39 -8.24 -16.89 -19.27
N SER A 40 -8.38 -18.02 -18.57
CA SER A 40 -9.67 -18.49 -18.07
C SER A 40 -10.00 -17.84 -16.73
N VAL A 41 -11.20 -17.28 -16.63
CA VAL A 41 -11.70 -16.58 -15.45
C VAL A 41 -13.11 -17.03 -15.09
N GLU A 42 -13.45 -16.93 -13.80
CA GLU A 42 -14.80 -17.16 -13.27
C GLU A 42 -15.21 -16.05 -12.28
N GLY A 43 -16.50 -15.92 -12.00
CA GLY A 43 -16.97 -15.05 -10.93
C GLY A 43 -16.41 -15.51 -9.57
N ALA A 44 -15.95 -14.60 -8.73
CA ALA A 44 -15.32 -14.90 -7.44
C ALA A 44 -16.23 -15.66 -6.45
N LYS A 45 -17.55 -15.59 -6.64
CA LYS A 45 -18.56 -16.33 -5.86
C LYS A 45 -19.09 -17.59 -6.59
N GLY A 46 -18.38 -18.05 -7.62
CA GLY A 46 -18.87 -19.06 -8.57
C GLY A 46 -19.72 -18.43 -9.68
N GLY A 47 -19.73 -19.08 -10.85
CA GLY A 47 -20.48 -18.59 -12.01
C GLY A 47 -19.94 -19.11 -13.33
N ASN A 48 -20.35 -18.47 -14.43
CA ASN A 48 -19.95 -18.85 -15.78
C ASN A 48 -18.46 -18.59 -16.02
N ASN A 49 -17.80 -19.58 -16.61
CA ASN A 49 -16.43 -19.44 -17.09
C ASN A 49 -16.40 -18.56 -18.34
N GLU A 50 -15.39 -17.69 -18.40
CA GLU A 50 -15.09 -16.84 -19.55
C GLU A 50 -13.61 -16.98 -19.89
N THR A 51 -13.29 -16.80 -21.17
CA THR A 51 -11.90 -16.75 -21.64
C THR A 51 -11.60 -15.35 -22.15
N LEU A 52 -10.49 -14.79 -21.68
CA LEU A 52 -9.95 -13.51 -22.12
C LEU A 52 -8.69 -13.77 -22.96
N ASP A 53 -8.70 -13.37 -24.23
CA ASP A 53 -7.54 -13.48 -25.11
C ASP A 53 -6.70 -12.20 -25.07
N CYS A 54 -5.38 -12.37 -25.02
CA CYS A 54 -4.42 -11.27 -24.98
C CYS A 54 -3.02 -11.71 -25.45
N ASP A 55 -2.21 -10.76 -25.89
CA ASP A 55 -0.83 -11.06 -26.32
C ASP A 55 0.16 -11.14 -25.15
N THR A 56 -0.21 -10.59 -23.99
CA THR A 56 0.67 -10.49 -22.82
C THR A 56 -0.14 -10.48 -21.52
N VAL A 57 0.36 -11.21 -20.51
CA VAL A 57 -0.19 -11.24 -19.15
C VAL A 57 0.86 -10.72 -18.17
N LEU A 58 0.47 -9.71 -17.39
CA LEU A 58 1.26 -9.18 -16.28
C LEU A 58 0.64 -9.65 -14.95
N VAL A 59 1.41 -10.36 -14.13
CA VAL A 59 0.94 -10.92 -12.84
C VAL A 59 1.37 -10.02 -11.69
N CYS A 60 0.42 -9.25 -11.15
CA CYS A 60 0.64 -8.30 -10.03
C CYS A 60 -0.21 -8.64 -8.79
N ILE A 61 -0.07 -9.85 -8.25
CA ILE A 61 -0.91 -10.36 -7.14
C ILE A 61 -0.33 -10.11 -5.74
N GLY A 62 0.65 -9.21 -5.63
CA GLY A 62 1.36 -8.90 -4.39
C GLY A 62 2.76 -9.51 -4.31
N ARG A 63 3.45 -9.20 -3.21
CA ARG A 63 4.83 -9.61 -2.92
C ARG A 63 4.87 -10.58 -1.75
N ARG A 64 5.95 -11.36 -1.67
CA ARG A 64 6.24 -12.26 -0.54
C ARG A 64 7.68 -12.00 -0.07
N PRO A 65 7.96 -12.15 1.24
CA PRO A 65 9.32 -12.06 1.74
C PRO A 65 10.19 -13.13 1.07
N PHE A 66 11.44 -12.78 0.77
CA PHE A 66 12.43 -13.72 0.24
C PHE A 66 13.41 -14.10 1.36
N THR A 67 13.17 -15.25 1.98
CA THR A 67 13.96 -15.78 3.11
C THR A 67 14.63 -17.12 2.80
N LYS A 68 14.53 -17.57 1.55
CA LYS A 68 15.08 -18.83 1.08
C LYS A 68 16.62 -18.79 1.07
N ASP A 69 17.24 -19.90 1.42
CA ASP A 69 18.69 -20.12 1.33
C ASP A 69 19.55 -19.16 2.18
N LEU A 70 18.95 -18.54 3.21
CA LEU A 70 19.65 -17.67 4.18
C LEU A 70 20.23 -18.42 5.39
N GLY A 71 20.00 -19.74 5.51
CA GLY A 71 20.49 -20.53 6.65
C GLY A 71 19.77 -20.27 7.98
N LEU A 72 18.57 -19.68 7.95
CA LEU A 72 17.80 -19.26 9.15
C LEU A 72 17.56 -20.40 10.15
N GLU A 73 17.28 -21.61 9.65
CA GLU A 73 17.07 -22.80 10.48
C GLU A 73 18.33 -23.15 11.30
N GLY A 74 19.52 -23.03 10.68
CA GLY A 74 20.80 -23.35 11.33
C GLY A 74 21.16 -22.40 12.47
N VAL A 75 20.59 -21.19 12.49
CA VAL A 75 20.79 -20.17 13.53
C VAL A 75 19.57 -19.98 14.43
N GLY A 76 18.51 -20.77 14.24
CA GLY A 76 17.30 -20.73 15.07
C GLY A 76 16.44 -19.47 14.88
N VAL A 77 16.48 -18.84 13.71
CA VAL A 77 15.60 -17.69 13.37
C VAL A 77 14.21 -18.19 13.00
N LYS A 78 13.20 -17.69 13.71
CA LYS A 78 11.79 -18.05 13.48
C LYS A 78 11.18 -17.24 12.34
N LEU A 79 10.30 -17.91 11.60
CA LEU A 79 9.44 -17.30 10.59
C LEU A 79 7.99 -17.37 11.04
N ASP A 80 7.21 -16.35 10.69
CA ASP A 80 5.77 -16.38 10.87
C ASP A 80 5.06 -17.27 9.82
N GLN A 81 3.74 -17.43 9.95
CA GLN A 81 2.93 -18.23 9.02
C GLN A 81 2.93 -17.70 7.57
N ARG A 82 3.44 -16.49 7.33
CA ARG A 82 3.54 -15.86 6.00
C ARG A 82 4.98 -15.87 5.46
N GLY A 83 5.91 -16.53 6.15
CA GLY A 83 7.32 -16.65 5.76
C GLY A 83 8.17 -15.41 6.07
N ARG A 84 7.66 -14.48 6.89
CA ARG A 84 8.39 -13.28 7.33
C ARG A 84 9.22 -13.61 8.56
N ILE A 85 10.37 -12.96 8.72
CA ILE A 85 11.22 -13.10 9.91
C ILE A 85 10.49 -12.45 11.09
N GLU A 86 10.35 -13.22 12.18
CA GLU A 86 9.83 -12.69 13.43
C GLU A 86 10.89 -11.82 14.10
N VAL A 87 10.51 -10.60 14.47
CA VAL A 87 11.36 -9.64 15.17
C VAL A 87 10.64 -9.06 16.37
N ASP A 88 11.41 -8.67 17.37
CA ASP A 88 10.92 -7.86 18.49
C ASP A 88 10.84 -6.36 18.11
N LYS A 89 10.53 -5.52 19.10
CA LYS A 89 10.46 -4.06 18.94
C LYS A 89 11.80 -3.43 18.53
N ASN A 90 12.92 -4.11 18.77
CA ASN A 90 14.27 -3.66 18.44
C ASN A 90 14.76 -4.22 17.10
N PHE A 91 13.86 -4.81 16.29
CA PHE A 91 14.19 -5.53 15.06
C PHE A 91 15.06 -6.78 15.27
N GLN A 92 15.23 -7.23 16.52
CA GLN A 92 16.03 -8.40 16.84
C GLN A 92 15.21 -9.68 16.61
N THR A 93 15.81 -10.64 15.94
CA THR A 93 15.20 -11.95 15.68
C THR A 93 15.26 -12.85 16.93
N SER A 94 14.73 -14.07 16.84
CA SER A 94 14.92 -15.09 17.88
C SER A 94 16.39 -15.50 18.08
N CYS A 95 17.28 -15.20 17.14
CA CYS A 95 18.72 -15.39 17.29
C CYS A 95 19.37 -14.10 17.78
N LYS A 96 19.99 -14.17 18.96
CA LYS A 96 20.65 -13.01 19.58
C LYS A 96 21.77 -12.47 18.67
N GLY A 97 21.75 -11.17 18.43
CA GLY A 97 22.72 -10.50 17.55
C GLY A 97 22.36 -10.53 16.07
N VAL A 98 21.26 -11.18 15.69
CA VAL A 98 20.72 -11.16 14.32
C VAL A 98 19.47 -10.30 14.29
N TYR A 99 19.40 -9.39 13.32
CA TYR A 99 18.34 -8.41 13.13
C TYR A 99 17.74 -8.51 11.73
N ALA A 100 16.50 -8.05 11.55
CA ALA A 100 15.83 -8.03 10.25
C ALA A 100 14.93 -6.80 10.10
N ILE A 101 14.90 -6.24 8.88
CA ILE A 101 14.17 -5.01 8.53
C ILE A 101 13.52 -5.13 7.14
N GLY A 102 12.66 -4.18 6.80
CA GLY A 102 12.10 -4.01 5.46
C GLY A 102 11.04 -5.05 5.11
N ASP A 103 11.07 -5.51 3.86
CA ASP A 103 10.05 -6.40 3.28
C ASP A 103 10.07 -7.82 3.88
N CYS A 104 11.14 -8.22 4.55
CA CYS A 104 11.24 -9.55 5.15
C CYS A 104 10.57 -9.66 6.53
N ILE A 105 10.13 -8.55 7.12
CA ILE A 105 9.44 -8.51 8.42
C ILE A 105 7.98 -8.02 8.29
N GLN A 106 7.27 -7.88 9.40
CA GLN A 106 5.92 -7.33 9.41
C GLN A 106 5.90 -5.83 9.03
N GLY A 107 4.84 -5.40 8.35
CA GLY A 107 4.62 -4.00 7.99
C GLY A 107 4.27 -3.83 6.50
N PRO A 108 4.07 -2.57 6.05
CA PRO A 108 3.95 -2.27 4.64
C PRO A 108 5.30 -2.50 3.92
N MET A 109 5.24 -3.08 2.72
CA MET A 109 6.42 -3.35 1.89
C MET A 109 6.75 -2.12 1.04
N LEU A 110 7.44 -1.16 1.65
CA LEU A 110 7.76 0.15 1.09
C LEU A 110 9.25 0.44 1.28
N ALA A 111 9.88 1.07 0.28
CA ALA A 111 11.32 1.35 0.31
C ALA A 111 11.70 2.29 1.46
N HIS A 112 11.03 3.44 1.60
CA HIS A 112 11.30 4.40 2.67
C HIS A 112 11.01 3.84 4.06
N LYS A 113 10.05 2.91 4.20
CA LYS A 113 9.86 2.15 5.45
C LYS A 113 11.08 1.30 5.78
N ALA A 114 11.65 0.61 4.79
CA ALA A 114 12.84 -0.20 5.00
C ALA A 114 14.08 0.65 5.31
N GLU A 115 14.17 1.85 4.72
CA GLU A 115 15.22 2.84 5.01
C GLU A 115 15.13 3.33 6.47
N ASP A 116 13.94 3.77 6.91
CA ASP A 116 13.71 4.21 8.29
C ASP A 116 14.03 3.10 9.29
N GLU A 117 13.52 1.88 9.07
CA GLU A 117 13.85 0.74 9.94
C GLU A 117 15.33 0.43 9.98
N GLY A 118 16.04 0.57 8.86
CA GLY A 118 17.49 0.37 8.81
C GLY A 118 18.25 1.37 9.67
N ILE A 119 17.92 2.66 9.55
CA ILE A 119 18.52 3.73 10.36
C ILE A 119 18.26 3.47 11.84
N ILE A 120 17.00 3.30 12.21
CA ILE A 120 16.59 3.20 13.61
C ILE A 120 17.09 1.88 14.25
N CYS A 121 17.15 0.77 13.49
CA CYS A 121 17.76 -0.48 13.95
C CYS A 121 19.24 -0.30 14.28
N VAL A 122 20.01 0.35 13.39
CA VAL A 122 21.45 0.56 13.61
C VAL A 122 21.69 1.54 14.76
N GLU A 123 20.90 2.60 14.89
CA GLU A 123 20.96 3.52 16.02
C GLU A 123 20.67 2.81 17.35
N GLY A 124 19.66 1.94 17.39
CA GLY A 124 19.35 1.12 18.56
C GLY A 124 20.49 0.17 18.94
N ILE A 125 21.14 -0.46 17.96
CA ILE A 125 22.32 -1.30 18.17
C ILE A 125 23.49 -0.50 18.74
N ALA A 126 23.75 0.70 18.20
CA ALA A 126 24.91 1.51 18.56
C ALA A 126 24.76 2.21 19.91
N THR A 127 23.55 2.69 20.23
CA THR A 127 23.29 3.52 21.41
C THR A 127 22.68 2.74 22.59
N GLY A 128 22.06 1.60 22.32
CA GLY A 128 21.23 0.87 23.30
C GLY A 128 19.88 1.54 23.58
N HIS A 129 19.53 2.62 22.88
CA HIS A 129 18.21 3.23 22.97
C HIS A 129 17.16 2.38 22.26
N GLU A 130 15.92 2.45 22.76
CA GLU A 130 14.81 1.74 22.15
C GLU A 130 14.40 2.42 20.84
N PRO A 131 14.46 1.73 19.69
CA PRO A 131 14.02 2.25 18.42
C PRO A 131 12.50 2.53 18.44
N HIS A 132 12.08 3.65 17.86
CA HIS A 132 10.67 4.02 17.76
C HIS A 132 10.33 4.47 16.35
N ILE A 133 9.33 3.84 15.75
CA ILE A 133 8.74 4.25 14.47
C ILE A 133 7.22 4.26 14.59
N ASP A 134 6.59 5.38 14.24
CA ASP A 134 5.14 5.43 14.10
C ASP A 134 4.76 5.02 12.68
N TYR A 135 4.40 3.75 12.51
CA TYR A 135 3.97 3.23 11.21
C TYR A 135 2.72 3.92 10.64
N ASN A 136 1.95 4.65 11.45
CA ASN A 136 0.84 5.47 10.92
C ASN A 136 1.34 6.70 10.15
N CYS A 137 2.59 7.10 10.39
CA CYS A 137 3.24 8.22 9.73
C CYS A 137 4.09 7.80 8.52
N VAL A 138 3.99 6.55 8.07
CA VAL A 138 4.64 6.07 6.84
C VAL A 138 3.70 6.34 5.65
N PRO A 139 4.03 7.27 4.73
CA PRO A 139 3.18 7.56 3.59
C PRO A 139 3.17 6.39 2.60
N SER A 140 2.10 6.28 1.83
CA SER A 140 1.97 5.30 0.75
C SER A 140 1.59 6.02 -0.53
N VAL A 141 2.16 5.61 -1.67
CA VAL A 141 1.96 6.27 -2.96
C VAL A 141 1.75 5.27 -4.09
N ILE A 142 0.85 5.62 -5.01
CA ILE A 142 0.65 4.98 -6.31
C ILE A 142 1.02 6.02 -7.38
N TYR A 143 2.09 5.72 -8.13
CA TYR A 143 2.67 6.61 -9.15
C TYR A 143 1.98 6.48 -10.51
N THR A 144 0.65 6.58 -10.52
CA THR A 144 -0.14 6.77 -11.74
C THR A 144 -0.29 8.26 -12.06
N PHE A 145 -0.96 8.58 -13.16
CA PHE A 145 -1.42 9.93 -13.42
C PHE A 145 -2.95 9.97 -13.41
N PRO A 146 -3.61 10.71 -12.51
CA PRO A 146 -3.04 11.41 -11.36
C PRO A 146 -2.44 10.43 -10.34
N GLU A 147 -1.52 10.92 -9.52
CA GLU A 147 -0.95 10.17 -8.40
C GLU A 147 -2.02 9.97 -7.32
N VAL A 148 -1.84 8.93 -6.53
CA VAL A 148 -2.65 8.69 -5.33
C VAL A 148 -1.73 8.49 -4.15
N SER A 149 -1.96 9.20 -3.06
CA SER A 149 -1.15 9.04 -1.84
C SER A 149 -1.97 9.15 -0.58
N TRP A 150 -1.53 8.50 0.48
CA TRP A 150 -2.16 8.63 1.78
C TRP A 150 -1.16 8.42 2.92
N ILE A 151 -1.52 8.95 4.08
CA ILE A 151 -0.86 8.74 5.37
C ILE A 151 -1.92 8.57 6.45
N GLY A 152 -1.60 7.86 7.53
CA GLY A 152 -2.52 7.60 8.63
C GLY A 152 -3.64 6.63 8.27
N LYS A 153 -4.77 6.77 8.95
CA LYS A 153 -5.91 5.84 8.91
C LYS A 153 -6.87 6.14 7.75
N SER A 154 -7.51 5.11 7.23
CA SER A 154 -8.68 5.24 6.35
C SER A 154 -9.98 5.41 7.14
N GLU A 155 -11.06 5.87 6.49
CA GLU A 155 -12.37 5.93 7.14
C GLU A 155 -12.84 4.56 7.66
N GLU A 156 -12.57 3.49 6.91
CA GLU A 156 -12.97 2.13 7.27
C GLU A 156 -12.24 1.66 8.52
N GLN A 157 -10.95 1.98 8.64
CA GLN A 157 -10.17 1.67 9.85
C GLN A 157 -10.72 2.43 11.06
N LEU A 158 -10.98 3.72 10.93
CA LEU A 158 -11.54 4.52 12.03
C LEU A 158 -12.93 4.03 12.44
N LYS A 159 -13.78 3.64 11.48
CA LYS A 159 -15.09 3.03 11.75
C LYS A 159 -14.95 1.68 12.47
N GLN A 160 -14.01 0.82 12.06
CA GLN A 160 -13.74 -0.47 12.71
C GLN A 160 -13.20 -0.30 14.13
N GLU A 161 -12.36 0.71 14.37
CA GLU A 161 -11.78 1.05 15.67
C GLU A 161 -12.77 1.80 16.58
N GLY A 162 -13.96 2.17 16.10
CA GLY A 162 -14.97 2.92 16.86
C GLY A 162 -14.57 4.38 17.14
N VAL A 163 -13.58 4.91 16.41
CA VAL A 163 -13.09 6.28 16.55
C VAL A 163 -14.08 7.25 15.90
N LYS A 164 -14.48 8.30 16.62
CA LYS A 164 -15.33 9.36 16.07
C LYS A 164 -14.46 10.38 15.34
N PHE A 165 -14.75 10.61 14.06
CA PHE A 165 -13.97 11.53 13.22
C PHE A 165 -14.87 12.45 12.39
N LYS A 166 -14.27 13.55 11.93
CA LYS A 166 -14.81 14.50 10.95
C LYS A 166 -14.07 14.30 9.62
N VAL A 167 -14.76 14.60 8.51
CA VAL A 167 -14.19 14.52 7.17
C VAL A 167 -14.18 15.92 6.55
N GLY A 168 -12.98 16.41 6.23
CA GLY A 168 -12.78 17.57 5.37
C GLY A 168 -12.41 17.10 3.97
N LYS A 169 -13.00 17.68 2.92
CA LYS A 169 -12.69 17.33 1.53
C LYS A 169 -12.71 18.55 0.63
N PHE A 170 -11.71 18.68 -0.22
CA PHE A 170 -11.60 19.77 -1.19
C PHE A 170 -11.31 19.22 -2.60
N PRO A 171 -12.17 19.48 -3.60
CA PRO A 171 -11.98 18.96 -4.96
C PRO A 171 -10.90 19.74 -5.72
N MET A 172 -10.06 19.05 -6.50
CA MET A 172 -9.04 19.71 -7.35
C MET A 172 -9.67 20.54 -8.46
N ALA A 173 -10.90 20.21 -8.86
CA ALA A 173 -11.70 21.04 -9.77
C ALA A 173 -12.06 22.44 -9.22
N ALA A 174 -11.90 22.69 -7.91
CA ALA A 174 -12.05 24.02 -7.33
C ALA A 174 -10.70 24.73 -7.10
N ASN A 175 -9.57 24.06 -7.31
CA ASN A 175 -8.24 24.62 -7.15
C ASN A 175 -7.84 25.40 -8.42
N SER A 176 -7.55 26.70 -8.30
CA SER A 176 -7.17 27.53 -9.44
C SER A 176 -5.90 27.05 -10.15
N ARG A 177 -4.90 26.57 -9.40
CA ARG A 177 -3.64 26.07 -9.97
C ARG A 177 -3.86 24.79 -10.76
N ALA A 178 -4.64 23.85 -10.23
CA ALA A 178 -5.02 22.62 -10.93
C ALA A 178 -5.74 22.92 -12.26
N LYS A 179 -6.58 23.95 -12.29
CA LYS A 179 -7.21 24.42 -13.54
C LYS A 179 -6.19 25.00 -14.53
N THR A 180 -5.29 25.86 -14.06
CA THR A 180 -4.31 26.52 -14.95
C THR A 180 -3.32 25.56 -15.58
N ILE A 181 -3.02 24.43 -14.92
CA ILE A 181 -2.16 23.38 -15.46
C ILE A 181 -2.94 22.25 -16.15
N ASN A 182 -4.27 22.39 -16.26
CA ASN A 182 -5.19 21.42 -16.87
C ASN A 182 -5.20 20.03 -16.20
N GLU A 183 -5.06 20.00 -14.87
CA GLU A 183 -5.07 18.77 -14.05
C GLU A 183 -6.12 18.86 -12.92
N PRO A 184 -7.41 19.11 -13.21
CA PRO A 184 -8.45 19.34 -12.19
C PRO A 184 -9.01 18.05 -11.56
N GLU A 185 -8.52 16.88 -11.94
CA GLU A 185 -9.04 15.60 -11.44
C GLU A 185 -8.56 15.29 -10.02
N GLY A 186 -9.44 14.66 -9.22
CA GLY A 186 -9.12 14.24 -7.86
C GLY A 186 -9.52 15.26 -6.78
N PHE A 187 -8.99 15.05 -5.58
CA PHE A 187 -9.34 15.80 -4.36
C PHE A 187 -8.31 15.56 -3.26
N VAL A 188 -8.32 16.43 -2.25
CA VAL A 188 -7.68 16.23 -0.95
C VAL A 188 -8.76 15.90 0.07
N LYS A 189 -8.54 14.87 0.88
CA LYS A 189 -9.42 14.42 1.97
C LYS A 189 -8.62 14.32 3.26
N VAL A 190 -9.13 14.92 4.33
CA VAL A 190 -8.53 14.93 5.66
C VAL A 190 -9.52 14.34 6.65
N LEU A 191 -9.05 13.41 7.47
CA LEU A 191 -9.78 12.81 8.57
C LEU A 191 -9.23 13.36 9.88
N ALA A 192 -10.09 13.96 10.70
CA ALA A 192 -9.71 14.56 11.98
C ALA A 192 -10.53 13.98 13.12
N ASP A 193 -9.93 13.80 14.30
CA ASP A 193 -10.64 13.36 15.51
C ASP A 193 -11.75 14.35 15.86
N ALA A 194 -12.94 13.83 16.18
CA ALA A 194 -14.12 14.68 16.34
C ALA A 194 -14.05 15.61 17.55
N LYS A 195 -13.27 15.26 18.58
CA LYS A 195 -13.16 16.00 19.84
C LYS A 195 -11.96 16.94 19.86
N THR A 196 -10.81 16.44 19.40
CA THR A 196 -9.51 17.10 19.55
C THR A 196 -9.04 17.80 18.27
N ASP A 197 -9.70 17.55 17.15
CA ASP A 197 -9.30 18.06 15.82
C ASP A 197 -7.93 17.57 15.33
N ARG A 198 -7.32 16.60 16.04
CA ARG A 198 -6.09 15.94 15.61
C ARG A 198 -6.29 15.24 14.27
N ILE A 199 -5.39 15.46 13.33
CA ILE A 199 -5.39 14.73 12.04
C ILE A 199 -5.09 13.25 12.30
N LEU A 200 -5.96 12.39 11.79
CA LEU A 200 -5.87 10.93 11.88
C LEU A 200 -5.47 10.27 10.54
N GLY A 201 -5.69 10.97 9.43
CA GLY A 201 -5.25 10.53 8.11
C GLY A 201 -5.51 11.57 7.04
N VAL A 202 -4.69 11.54 6.00
CA VAL A 202 -4.82 12.42 4.83
C VAL A 202 -4.70 11.56 3.59
N HIS A 203 -5.60 11.78 2.63
CA HIS A 203 -5.69 11.01 1.39
C HIS A 203 -5.84 11.98 0.22
N ILE A 204 -5.04 11.79 -0.83
CA ILE A 204 -4.96 12.72 -1.96
C ILE A 204 -4.98 11.96 -3.28
N ILE A 205 -5.75 12.48 -4.22
CA ILE A 205 -5.65 12.16 -5.66
C ILE A 205 -5.37 13.48 -6.38
N ASN A 206 -4.21 13.58 -7.03
CA ASN A 206 -3.72 14.77 -7.73
C ASN A 206 -2.45 14.43 -8.52
N SER A 207 -2.07 15.24 -9.51
CA SER A 207 -0.87 15.05 -10.35
C SER A 207 0.48 15.22 -9.64
N VAL A 208 0.51 15.76 -8.41
CA VAL A 208 1.74 16.03 -7.62
C VAL A 208 1.56 15.69 -6.14
N CYS A 209 0.98 14.54 -5.85
CA CYS A 209 0.68 14.14 -4.48
C CYS A 209 1.92 13.86 -3.64
N PHE A 210 2.91 13.17 -4.20
CA PHE A 210 4.08 12.71 -3.45
C PHE A 210 4.95 13.86 -2.93
N ILE A 211 5.17 14.89 -3.76
CA ILE A 211 5.95 16.07 -3.40
C ILE A 211 5.31 16.83 -2.23
N ASN A 212 3.98 16.85 -2.14
CA ASN A 212 3.28 17.54 -1.06
C ASN A 212 3.39 16.81 0.30
N PHE A 213 3.65 15.50 0.31
CA PHE A 213 3.85 14.74 1.56
C PHE A 213 5.27 14.80 2.10
N LEU A 214 6.29 14.95 1.26
CA LEU A 214 7.70 15.06 1.69
C LEU A 214 8.06 16.44 2.28
N HIS A 215 7.22 17.45 2.06
CA HIS A 215 7.44 18.82 2.55
C HIS A 215 6.52 19.24 3.71
N CYS A 216 5.59 18.39 4.16
CA CYS A 216 4.77 18.60 5.35
C CYS A 216 5.33 17.81 6.53
#